data_AF-A0A0W8CRD2-F1
#
_entry.id   AF-A0A0W8CRD2-F1
#
_cell.length_a   1.000
_cell.length_b   1.000
_cell.length_c   1.000
_cell.angle_alpha   90.00
_cell.angle_beta   90.00
_cell.angle_gamma   90.00
#
_symmetry.space_group_name_H-M   'P 1'
#
loop_
_entity.id
_entity.type
_entity.pdbx_description
1 polymer ?
#
loop_
_entity_poly.entity_id
_entity_poly.type
_entity_poly.pdbx_seq_one_letter_code
_entity_poly.pdbx_strand_id
1 'polypeptide(L)'
;MTIRVTLKSLNAFFDYTNPRHPWQVDRQLLHEDPFFFSMEGFDPLAPVPKQAPPENRIHRLWASFRADGPMPDLAFTLWERRFWILAAAVEKGFTAEEAEPNRDKDLIKAKSARFIVLMSGPSAWADPLRNMYQLQYLKWSLDSALAHHCSLICPEMIIEPSIPWYLVDNLPFVPRRTDCFAVVPVLVDRQSFRANRV
;
A
#
# COMPACT_ATOMS: atom_id res chain seq x y z
N MET A 1 -19.82 -3.04 14.33
CA MET A 1 -19.63 -1.83 13.51
C MET A 1 -20.07 -2.15 12.09
N THR A 2 -20.84 -1.26 11.47
CA THR A 2 -21.45 -1.45 10.14
C THR A 2 -21.05 -0.27 9.26
N ILE A 3 -20.48 -0.52 8.08
CA ILE A 3 -20.00 0.52 7.16
C ILE A 3 -20.91 0.56 5.93
N ARG A 4 -21.44 1.74 5.59
CA ARG A 4 -22.17 1.93 4.33
C ARG A 4 -21.25 2.47 3.24
N VAL A 5 -21.57 2.12 2.01
CA VAL A 5 -20.85 2.51 0.80
C VAL A 5 -21.80 2.85 -0.32
N THR A 6 -21.45 3.82 -1.16
CA THR A 6 -22.21 4.13 -2.37
C THR A 6 -21.56 3.49 -3.59
N LEU A 7 -22.36 3.21 -4.61
CA LEU A 7 -21.79 2.71 -5.88
C LEU A 7 -20.90 3.78 -6.53
N LYS A 8 -21.26 5.05 -6.39
CA LYS A 8 -20.46 6.19 -6.89
C LYS A 8 -19.08 6.23 -6.26
N SER A 9 -18.99 6.07 -4.93
CA SER A 9 -17.70 6.11 -4.23
C SER A 9 -16.86 4.87 -4.48
N LEU A 10 -17.47 3.68 -4.58
CA LEU A 10 -16.81 2.46 -5.04
C LEU A 10 -16.22 2.66 -6.43
N ASN A 11 -16.99 3.20 -7.37
CA ASN A 11 -16.49 3.45 -8.72
C ASN A 11 -15.36 4.49 -8.74
N ALA A 12 -15.47 5.57 -7.96
CA ALA A 12 -14.41 6.57 -7.83
C ALA A 12 -13.14 5.99 -7.21
N PHE A 13 -13.26 5.04 -6.29
CA PHE A 13 -12.14 4.31 -5.69
C PHE A 13 -11.41 3.42 -6.71
N PHE A 14 -12.12 2.89 -7.69
CA PHE A 14 -11.53 2.10 -8.79
C PHE A 14 -11.05 2.95 -9.97
N ASP A 15 -11.28 4.25 -9.95
CA ASP A 15 -10.88 5.14 -11.04
C ASP A 15 -9.42 5.55 -10.89
N TYR A 16 -8.53 4.59 -11.14
CA TYR A 16 -7.09 4.79 -11.15
C TYR A 16 -6.63 5.74 -12.27
N THR A 17 -7.48 6.01 -13.27
CA THR A 17 -7.17 6.94 -14.36
C THR A 17 -7.35 8.41 -13.96
N ASN A 18 -8.09 8.67 -12.89
CA ASN A 18 -8.28 10.02 -12.37
C ASN A 18 -6.97 10.55 -11.78
N PRO A 19 -6.42 11.68 -12.28
CA PRO A 19 -5.16 12.23 -11.76
C PRO A 19 -5.27 12.71 -10.31
N ARG A 20 -6.48 12.95 -9.80
CA ARG A 20 -6.76 13.28 -8.39
C ARG A 20 -7.00 12.04 -7.54
N HIS A 21 -6.91 10.84 -8.11
CA HIS A 21 -7.01 9.62 -7.33
C HIS A 21 -5.85 9.60 -6.31
N PRO A 22 -6.10 9.28 -5.03
CA PRO A 22 -5.08 9.26 -3.98
C PRO A 22 -3.79 8.52 -4.35
N TRP A 23 -3.90 7.34 -4.98
CA TRP A 23 -2.75 6.61 -5.52
C TRP A 23 -1.97 7.41 -6.58
N GLN A 24 -2.64 8.10 -7.51
CA GLN A 24 -1.96 8.93 -8.53
C GLN A 24 -1.23 10.11 -7.89
N VAL A 25 -1.83 10.73 -6.88
CA VAL A 25 -1.21 11.80 -6.09
C VAL A 25 0.03 11.27 -5.39
N ASP A 26 -0.07 10.14 -4.67
CA ASP A 26 1.09 9.52 -4.00
C ASP A 26 2.19 9.16 -5.00
N ARG A 27 1.84 8.59 -6.16
CA ARG A 27 2.78 8.25 -7.24
C ARG A 27 3.55 9.47 -7.75
N GLN A 28 2.86 10.59 -7.99
CA GLN A 28 3.50 11.83 -8.48
C GLN A 28 4.43 12.49 -7.45
N LEU A 29 4.30 12.13 -6.18
CA LEU A 29 5.06 12.75 -5.09
C LEU A 29 6.25 11.92 -4.64
N LEU A 30 6.32 10.65 -5.06
CA LEU A 30 7.50 9.83 -4.88
C LEU A 30 8.61 10.36 -5.78
N HIS A 31 9.81 10.45 -5.22
CA HIS A 31 11.01 10.67 -6.02
C HIS A 31 11.28 9.46 -6.89
N GLU A 32 11.83 9.69 -8.09
CA GLU A 32 12.25 8.64 -9.02
C GLU A 32 13.27 7.71 -8.35
N ASP A 33 14.23 8.30 -7.64
CA ASP A 33 15.25 7.59 -6.87
C ASP A 33 14.90 7.48 -5.36
N PRO A 34 15.34 6.40 -4.69
CA PRO A 34 15.49 6.33 -3.24
C PRO A 34 16.33 7.48 -2.67
N PHE A 35 16.08 7.86 -1.41
CA PHE A 35 16.78 9.02 -0.82
C PHE A 35 18.29 8.80 -0.63
N PHE A 36 18.70 7.57 -0.31
CA PHE A 36 20.09 7.27 0.06
C PHE A 36 20.96 6.77 -1.09
N PHE A 37 20.38 6.41 -2.23
CA PHE A 37 21.13 5.91 -3.39
C PHE A 37 20.34 6.11 -4.68
N SER A 38 21.04 6.35 -5.78
CA SER A 38 20.43 6.49 -7.10
C SER A 38 20.15 5.13 -7.74
N MET A 39 19.09 5.05 -8.54
CA MET A 39 18.78 3.91 -9.39
C MET A 39 19.38 4.03 -10.80
N GLU A 40 20.11 5.11 -11.10
CA GLU A 40 20.68 5.33 -12.42
C GLU A 40 21.59 4.16 -12.84
N GLY A 41 21.33 3.60 -14.03
CA GLY A 41 22.07 2.46 -14.58
C GLY A 41 21.74 1.10 -13.95
N PHE A 42 20.79 1.02 -13.00
CA PHE A 42 20.35 -0.24 -12.42
C PHE A 42 19.18 -0.84 -13.21
N ASP A 43 19.31 -2.08 -13.67
CA ASP A 43 18.22 -2.81 -14.33
C ASP A 43 17.38 -3.57 -13.27
N PRO A 44 16.11 -3.17 -13.02
CA PRO A 44 15.24 -3.84 -12.05
C PRO A 44 14.91 -5.29 -12.45
N LEU A 45 15.00 -5.63 -13.73
CA LEU A 45 14.69 -6.96 -14.25
C LEU A 45 15.91 -7.89 -14.25
N ALA A 46 17.12 -7.35 -14.04
CA ALA A 46 18.32 -8.15 -14.01
C ALA A 46 18.32 -9.15 -12.84
N PRO A 47 18.73 -10.41 -13.08
CA PRO A 47 18.85 -11.40 -12.02
C PRO A 47 20.03 -11.06 -11.10
N VAL A 48 19.75 -10.80 -9.82
CA VAL A 48 20.79 -10.69 -8.78
C VAL A 48 21.06 -12.09 -8.19
N PRO A 49 22.33 -12.57 -8.23
CA PRO A 49 22.71 -13.83 -7.60
C PRO A 49 22.40 -13.84 -6.11
N LYS A 50 22.05 -15.01 -5.55
CA LYS A 50 21.82 -15.15 -4.09
C LYS A 50 23.04 -14.78 -3.24
N GLN A 51 24.24 -14.91 -3.82
CA GLN A 51 25.53 -14.60 -3.20
C GLN A 51 25.97 -13.15 -3.39
N ALA A 52 25.18 -12.32 -4.06
CA ALA A 52 25.52 -10.92 -4.26
C ALA A 52 25.68 -10.19 -2.91
N PRO A 53 26.48 -9.11 -2.86
CA PRO A 53 26.55 -8.24 -1.69
C PRO A 53 25.15 -7.84 -1.21
N PRO A 54 24.93 -7.72 0.11
CA PRO A 54 23.64 -7.31 0.66
C PRO A 54 23.10 -6.00 0.06
N GLU A 55 23.98 -5.05 -0.22
CA GLU A 55 23.69 -3.78 -0.89
C GLU A 55 22.98 -3.98 -2.25
N ASN A 56 23.54 -4.81 -3.13
CA ASN A 56 22.95 -5.11 -4.44
C ASN A 56 21.57 -5.78 -4.33
N ARG A 57 21.37 -6.60 -3.29
CA ARG A 57 20.07 -7.25 -3.00
C ARG A 57 19.03 -6.22 -2.53
N ILE A 58 19.44 -5.24 -1.74
CA ILE A 58 18.60 -4.13 -1.28
C ILE A 58 18.25 -3.19 -2.45
N HIS A 59 19.22 -2.85 -3.30
CA HIS A 59 18.97 -2.05 -4.50
C HIS A 59 17.93 -2.72 -5.40
N ARG A 60 18.06 -4.03 -5.65
CA ARG A 60 17.07 -4.78 -6.43
C ARG A 60 15.69 -4.78 -5.79
N LEU A 61 15.63 -4.93 -4.47
CA LEU A 61 14.37 -4.94 -3.73
C LEU A 61 13.64 -3.61 -3.91
N TRP A 62 14.33 -2.49 -3.71
CA TRP A 62 13.80 -1.15 -3.92
C TRP A 62 13.43 -0.87 -5.38
N ALA A 63 14.27 -1.31 -6.33
CA ALA A 63 13.98 -1.23 -7.77
C ALA A 63 12.69 -1.95 -8.13
N SER A 64 12.54 -3.19 -7.65
CA SER A 64 11.37 -4.02 -7.94
C SER A 64 10.09 -3.45 -7.34
N PHE A 65 10.21 -2.65 -6.27
CA PHE A 65 9.09 -2.06 -5.55
C PHE A 65 8.68 -0.68 -6.09
N ARG A 66 9.62 0.06 -6.69
CA ARG A 66 9.39 1.39 -7.27
C ARG A 66 9.15 1.37 -8.79
N ALA A 67 9.71 0.42 -9.51
CA ALA A 67 9.50 0.24 -10.94
C ALA A 67 8.31 -0.68 -11.23
N ASP A 68 8.01 -0.92 -12.52
CA ASP A 68 7.03 -1.92 -13.00
C ASP A 68 7.52 -3.37 -12.78
N GLY A 69 8.06 -3.66 -11.59
CA GLY A 69 8.50 -4.99 -11.19
C GLY A 69 7.33 -5.92 -10.86
N PRO A 70 7.62 -7.18 -10.51
CA PRO A 70 6.60 -8.15 -10.12
C PRO A 70 5.97 -7.88 -8.74
N MET A 71 6.50 -6.91 -7.98
CA MET A 71 5.91 -6.46 -6.72
C MET A 71 4.93 -5.31 -6.98
N PRO A 72 3.91 -5.13 -6.12
CA PRO A 72 3.00 -4.00 -6.23
C PRO A 72 3.77 -2.69 -6.07
N ASP A 73 3.37 -1.69 -6.87
CA ASP A 73 3.91 -0.33 -6.85
C ASP A 73 3.94 0.24 -5.42
N LEU A 74 5.05 0.87 -5.05
CA LEU A 74 5.25 1.54 -3.76
C LEU A 74 4.12 2.54 -3.47
N ALA A 75 3.70 3.35 -4.45
CA ALA A 75 2.61 4.29 -4.24
C ALA A 75 1.29 3.57 -3.95
N PHE A 76 1.04 2.45 -4.63
CA PHE A 76 -0.13 1.61 -4.41
C PHE A 76 -0.13 1.03 -2.99
N THR A 77 1.00 0.47 -2.56
CA THR A 77 1.15 -0.08 -1.20
C THR A 77 0.95 1.00 -0.12
N LEU A 78 1.52 2.20 -0.32
CA LEU A 78 1.35 3.32 0.60
C LEU A 78 -0.10 3.78 0.71
N TRP A 79 -0.78 3.84 -0.43
CA TRP A 79 -2.20 4.18 -0.50
C TRP A 79 -3.07 3.11 0.19
N GLU A 80 -2.85 1.83 -0.07
CA GLU A 80 -3.58 0.72 0.55
C GLU A 80 -3.44 0.71 2.07
N ARG A 81 -2.22 0.96 2.60
CA ARG A 81 -1.99 1.04 4.05
C ARG A 81 -2.80 2.16 4.72
N ARG A 82 -3.00 3.29 4.05
CA ARG A 82 -3.86 4.37 4.56
C ARG A 82 -5.34 3.99 4.54
N PHE A 83 -5.71 3.01 3.71
CA PHE A 83 -7.07 2.63 3.41
C PHE A 83 -7.41 1.20 3.87
N TRP A 84 -6.97 0.80 5.05
CA TRP A 84 -7.37 -0.50 5.58
C TRP A 84 -8.83 -0.51 6.05
N ILE A 85 -9.72 -1.10 5.26
CA ILE A 85 -11.13 -1.33 5.63
C ILE A 85 -11.35 -2.79 6.02
N LEU A 86 -12.03 -3.00 7.15
CA LEU A 86 -12.44 -4.34 7.55
C LEU A 86 -13.57 -4.83 6.62
N ALA A 87 -13.27 -5.81 5.76
CA ALA A 87 -14.23 -6.35 4.79
C ALA A 87 -15.54 -6.81 5.45
N ALA A 88 -15.44 -7.52 6.57
CA ALA A 88 -16.58 -7.96 7.36
C ALA A 88 -17.49 -6.79 7.84
N ALA A 89 -16.96 -5.58 8.01
CA ALA A 89 -17.75 -4.42 8.40
C ALA A 89 -18.53 -3.81 7.22
N VAL A 90 -18.00 -3.91 5.99
CA VAL A 90 -18.68 -3.50 4.75
C VAL A 90 -19.73 -4.53 4.35
N GLU A 91 -19.43 -5.82 4.47
CA GLU A 91 -20.37 -6.92 4.24
C GLU A 91 -21.59 -6.81 5.17
N LYS A 92 -21.36 -6.59 6.47
CA LYS A 92 -22.45 -6.27 7.43
C LYS A 92 -23.24 -5.03 7.02
N GLY A 93 -22.59 -4.07 6.35
CA GLY A 93 -23.22 -2.90 5.74
C GLY A 93 -24.22 -3.26 4.67
N PHE A 94 -23.84 -4.13 3.74
CA PHE A 94 -24.73 -4.62 2.69
C PHE A 94 -25.91 -5.40 3.27
N THR A 95 -25.68 -6.31 4.23
CA THR A 95 -26.76 -7.06 4.89
C THR A 95 -27.75 -6.12 5.59
N ALA A 96 -27.25 -5.08 6.26
CA ALA A 96 -28.10 -4.09 6.91
C ALA A 96 -28.89 -3.25 5.89
N GLU A 97 -28.29 -2.87 4.76
CA GLU A 97 -28.97 -2.13 3.69
C GLU A 97 -30.04 -3.00 3.01
N GLU A 98 -29.80 -4.30 2.83
CA GLU A 98 -30.76 -5.24 2.25
C GLU A 98 -31.97 -5.50 3.16
N ALA A 99 -31.79 -5.42 4.48
CA ALA A 99 -32.86 -5.56 5.45
C ALA A 99 -33.79 -4.33 5.54
N GLU A 100 -33.41 -3.19 4.94
CA GLU A 100 -34.25 -1.99 4.95
C GLU A 100 -35.41 -2.09 3.94
N PRO A 101 -36.64 -1.74 4.35
CA PRO A 101 -37.78 -1.72 3.43
C PRO A 101 -37.58 -0.65 2.33
N ASN A 102 -38.06 -0.93 1.12
CA ASN A 102 -38.00 -0.04 -0.05
C ASN A 102 -36.58 0.29 -0.56
N ARG A 103 -35.59 -0.57 -0.31
CA ARG A 103 -34.27 -0.44 -0.94
C ARG A 103 -34.20 -1.14 -2.29
N ASP A 104 -33.40 -0.54 -3.17
CA ASP A 104 -33.07 -1.08 -4.47
C ASP A 104 -32.08 -2.26 -4.29
N LYS A 105 -32.60 -3.47 -4.44
CA LYS A 105 -31.82 -4.72 -4.32
C LYS A 105 -30.80 -4.87 -5.44
N ASP A 106 -31.10 -4.37 -6.64
CA ASP A 106 -30.17 -4.44 -7.77
C ASP A 106 -28.98 -3.52 -7.54
N LEU A 107 -29.21 -2.34 -6.97
CA LEU A 107 -28.15 -1.43 -6.55
C LEU A 107 -27.26 -2.06 -5.47
N ILE A 108 -27.83 -2.71 -4.45
CA ILE A 108 -27.06 -3.39 -3.39
C ILE A 108 -26.22 -4.53 -3.99
N LYS A 109 -26.81 -5.33 -4.89
CA LYS A 109 -26.11 -6.40 -5.60
C LYS A 109 -24.96 -5.85 -6.45
N ALA A 110 -25.15 -4.72 -7.13
CA ALA A 110 -24.10 -4.05 -7.89
C ALA A 110 -22.96 -3.55 -6.99
N LYS A 111 -23.25 -2.93 -5.85
CA LYS A 111 -22.24 -2.54 -4.85
C LYS A 111 -21.46 -3.75 -4.33
N SER A 112 -22.17 -4.82 -3.97
CA SER A 112 -21.58 -6.05 -3.44
C SER A 112 -20.67 -6.72 -4.47
N ALA A 113 -21.12 -6.87 -5.72
CA ALA A 113 -20.31 -7.41 -6.81
C ALA A 113 -19.03 -6.58 -7.03
N ARG A 114 -19.13 -5.24 -7.00
CA ARG A 114 -17.97 -4.36 -7.14
C ARG A 114 -17.02 -4.46 -5.94
N PHE A 115 -17.55 -4.62 -4.74
CA PHE A 115 -16.76 -4.83 -3.53
C PHE A 115 -16.08 -6.21 -3.50
N ILE A 116 -16.73 -7.26 -4.02
CA ILE A 116 -16.09 -8.57 -4.18
C ILE A 116 -14.88 -8.46 -5.11
N VAL A 117 -15.01 -7.75 -6.24
CA VAL A 117 -13.87 -7.48 -7.13
C VAL A 117 -12.73 -6.77 -6.39
N LEU A 118 -13.03 -5.86 -5.46
CA LEU A 118 -12.02 -5.20 -4.62
C LEU A 118 -11.29 -6.21 -3.73
N MET A 119 -12.03 -7.11 -3.09
CA MET A 119 -11.48 -8.08 -2.15
C MET A 119 -10.80 -9.27 -2.82
N SER A 120 -11.21 -9.62 -4.05
CA SER A 120 -10.64 -10.69 -4.86
C SER A 120 -9.40 -10.25 -5.68
N GLY A 121 -9.01 -8.98 -5.59
CA GLY A 121 -7.75 -8.51 -6.16
C GLY A 121 -6.54 -9.29 -5.62
N PRO A 122 -5.47 -9.47 -6.42
CA PRO A 122 -4.35 -10.33 -6.06
C PRO A 122 -3.62 -9.81 -4.82
N SER A 123 -3.91 -10.39 -3.66
CA SER A 123 -3.09 -10.36 -2.42
C SER A 123 -2.61 -8.99 -1.91
N ALA A 124 -3.09 -7.86 -2.43
CA ALA A 124 -2.56 -6.53 -2.13
C ALA A 124 -2.85 -6.08 -0.67
N TRP A 125 -3.87 -6.69 -0.06
CA TRP A 125 -4.12 -6.59 1.38
C TRP A 125 -3.02 -7.25 2.25
N ALA A 126 -2.10 -8.05 1.71
CA ALA A 126 -0.95 -8.55 2.46
C ALA A 126 0.18 -7.52 2.42
N ASP A 127 0.08 -6.48 3.26
CA ASP A 127 1.05 -5.39 3.48
C ASP A 127 2.46 -5.67 2.90
N PRO A 128 2.70 -5.33 1.62
CA PRO A 128 3.94 -5.66 0.91
C PRO A 128 5.17 -5.03 1.57
N LEU A 129 5.00 -3.83 2.14
CA LEU A 129 6.00 -3.18 2.97
C LEU A 129 6.33 -4.02 4.21
N ARG A 130 5.34 -4.52 4.96
CA ARG A 130 5.62 -5.43 6.08
C ARG A 130 6.28 -6.73 5.65
N ASN A 131 5.88 -7.33 4.54
CA ASN A 131 6.55 -8.53 4.02
C ASN A 131 8.02 -8.25 3.67
N MET A 132 8.30 -7.08 3.08
CA MET A 132 9.65 -6.61 2.80
C MET A 132 10.47 -6.45 4.10
N TYR A 133 9.96 -5.67 5.07
CA TYR A 133 10.64 -5.40 6.33
C TYR A 133 10.78 -6.65 7.22
N GLN A 134 9.73 -7.43 7.39
CA GLN A 134 9.70 -8.55 8.32
C GLN A 134 10.32 -9.83 7.74
N LEU A 135 10.03 -10.18 6.48
CA LEU A 135 10.45 -11.49 5.93
C LEU A 135 11.79 -11.43 5.21
N GLN A 136 12.10 -10.33 4.53
CA GLN A 136 13.35 -10.22 3.77
C GLN A 136 14.46 -9.54 4.56
N TYR A 137 14.20 -8.36 5.14
CA TYR A 137 15.25 -7.62 5.85
C TYR A 137 15.73 -8.32 7.13
N LEU A 138 14.82 -8.73 8.03
CA LEU A 138 15.23 -9.44 9.26
C LEU A 138 16.04 -10.68 8.92
N LYS A 139 15.63 -11.42 7.87
CA LYS A 139 16.36 -12.59 7.39
C LYS A 139 17.75 -12.23 6.90
N TRP A 140 17.89 -11.25 6.01
CA TRP A 140 19.22 -10.86 5.48
C TRP A 140 20.12 -10.24 6.54
N SER A 141 19.56 -9.54 7.52
CA SER A 141 20.31 -9.00 8.66
C SER A 141 20.87 -10.12 9.54
N LEU A 142 20.05 -11.13 9.84
CA LEU A 142 20.49 -12.32 10.57
C LEU A 142 21.54 -13.11 9.78
N ASP A 143 21.31 -13.35 8.49
CA ASP A 143 22.25 -14.05 7.61
C ASP A 143 23.60 -13.29 7.55
N SER A 144 23.56 -11.96 7.47
CA SER A 144 24.77 -11.11 7.41
C SER A 144 25.51 -11.07 8.75
N ALA A 145 24.79 -11.06 9.88
CA ALA A 145 25.41 -11.08 11.21
C ALA A 145 26.09 -12.43 11.52
N LEU A 146 25.60 -13.53 10.95
CA LEU A 146 26.17 -14.87 11.12
C LEU A 146 27.33 -15.16 10.15
N ALA A 147 27.38 -14.48 9.00
CA ALA A 147 28.47 -14.61 8.05
C ALA A 147 29.72 -13.86 8.54
N HIS A 148 30.81 -14.60 8.82
CA HIS A 148 32.06 -14.09 9.41
C HIS A 148 32.85 -13.07 8.54
N HIS A 149 32.33 -12.68 7.37
CA HIS A 149 33.05 -11.87 6.37
C HIS A 149 32.19 -10.82 5.66
N CYS A 150 31.00 -10.47 6.16
CA CYS A 150 30.13 -9.51 5.47
C CYS A 150 30.11 -8.14 6.15
N SER A 151 30.17 -7.08 5.34
CA SER A 151 29.83 -5.72 5.75
C SER A 151 28.42 -5.70 6.33
N LEU A 152 28.27 -5.15 7.54
CA LEU A 152 26.97 -4.95 8.16
C LEU A 152 26.08 -4.15 7.19
N ILE A 153 24.82 -4.57 7.07
CA ILE A 153 23.84 -3.83 6.29
C ILE A 153 23.62 -2.48 7.00
N CYS A 154 23.88 -1.37 6.30
CA CYS A 154 23.57 -0.03 6.81
C CYS A 154 22.05 0.10 7.01
N PRO A 155 21.56 0.29 8.24
CA PRO A 155 20.13 0.43 8.52
C PRO A 155 19.46 1.54 7.69
N GLU A 156 20.21 2.57 7.33
CA GLU A 156 19.78 3.71 6.52
C GLU A 156 19.31 3.28 5.12
N MET A 157 19.88 2.23 4.53
CA MET A 157 19.46 1.73 3.22
C MET A 157 18.08 1.06 3.22
N ILE A 158 17.55 0.74 4.40
CA ILE A 158 16.22 0.15 4.61
C ILE A 158 15.21 1.19 5.05
N ILE A 159 15.66 2.19 5.79
CA ILE A 159 14.85 3.32 6.22
C ILE A 159 14.80 4.28 5.04
N GLU A 160 13.90 4.05 4.10
CA GLU A 160 13.63 5.04 3.07
C GLU A 160 12.88 6.23 3.70
N PRO A 161 13.50 7.41 3.86
CA PRO A 161 12.87 8.57 4.49
C PRO A 161 11.67 9.09 3.69
N SER A 162 11.57 8.76 2.40
CA SER A 162 10.40 9.08 1.58
C SER A 162 9.17 8.23 1.92
N ILE A 163 9.30 7.20 2.76
CA ILE A 163 8.22 6.31 3.18
C ILE A 163 7.79 6.67 4.61
N PRO A 164 6.50 6.99 4.84
CA PRO A 164 6.02 7.25 6.18
C PRO A 164 6.24 6.03 7.07
N TRP A 165 6.81 6.27 8.25
CA TRP A 165 6.87 5.30 9.34
C TRP A 165 5.46 5.05 9.87
N TYR A 166 4.72 4.18 9.20
CA TYR A 166 3.51 3.63 9.79
C TYR A 166 3.93 2.69 10.92
N LEU A 167 3.12 2.66 12.00
CA LEU A 167 3.12 1.49 12.86
C LEU A 167 2.95 0.26 11.94
N VAL A 168 3.77 -0.76 12.18
CA VAL A 168 3.77 -1.99 11.39
C VAL A 168 2.33 -2.56 11.33
N ASP A 169 1.52 -2.30 12.36
CA ASP A 169 0.12 -2.70 12.47
C ASP A 169 -0.84 -1.91 11.58
N ASN A 170 -1.66 -2.66 10.83
CA ASN A 170 -2.79 -2.13 10.08
C ASN A 170 -3.84 -1.63 11.07
N LEU A 171 -3.86 -0.33 11.35
CA LEU A 171 -4.95 0.27 12.10
C LEU A 171 -6.17 0.35 11.18
N PRO A 172 -7.28 -0.36 11.47
CA PRO A 172 -8.46 -0.30 10.63
C PRO A 172 -8.99 1.13 10.61
N PHE A 173 -9.10 1.71 9.41
CA PHE A 173 -9.77 2.96 9.23
C PHE A 173 -11.26 2.77 9.56
N VAL A 174 -11.73 3.52 10.55
CA VAL A 174 -13.13 3.50 11.00
C VAL A 174 -13.79 4.83 10.58
N PRO A 175 -14.60 4.83 9.51
CA PRO A 175 -15.34 6.02 9.11
C PRO A 175 -16.36 6.39 10.19
N ARG A 176 -16.38 7.64 10.63
CA ARG A 176 -17.18 8.07 11.79
C ARG A 176 -18.67 8.28 11.53
N ARG A 177 -19.12 8.51 10.28
CA ARG A 177 -20.53 8.46 9.81
C ARG A 177 -20.66 9.14 8.44
N THR A 178 -20.41 8.39 7.37
CA THR A 178 -20.77 8.61 5.95
C THR A 178 -20.03 7.57 5.12
N ASP A 179 -20.47 7.35 3.88
CA ASP A 179 -19.84 6.53 2.85
C ASP A 179 -18.31 6.45 3.00
N CYS A 180 -17.78 5.26 3.35
CA CYS A 180 -16.37 5.14 3.76
C CYS A 180 -15.39 5.53 2.66
N PHE A 181 -15.75 5.25 1.41
CA PHE A 181 -14.95 5.57 0.24
C PHE A 181 -14.99 7.07 -0.11
N ALA A 182 -16.03 7.80 0.32
CA ALA A 182 -16.11 9.25 0.11
C ALA A 182 -15.14 10.04 1.00
N VAL A 183 -14.63 9.43 2.08
CA VAL A 183 -13.68 10.06 3.01
C VAL A 183 -12.23 9.87 2.55
N VAL A 184 -11.98 9.01 1.57
CA VAL A 184 -10.63 8.68 1.08
C VAL A 184 -9.88 9.93 0.58
N PRO A 185 -10.49 10.84 -0.22
CA PRO A 185 -9.80 12.06 -0.62
C PRO A 185 -9.43 12.95 0.58
N VAL A 186 -10.29 13.01 1.62
CA VAL A 186 -10.08 13.84 2.82
C VAL A 186 -8.99 13.27 3.74
N LEU A 187 -8.75 11.96 3.72
CA LEU A 187 -7.63 11.34 4.45
C LEU A 187 -6.27 11.71 3.87
N VAL A 188 -6.20 11.99 2.56
CA VAL A 188 -4.97 12.45 1.89
C VAL A 188 -4.57 13.83 2.43
N ASP A 189 -5.55 14.72 2.65
CA ASP A 189 -5.32 16.09 3.12
C ASP A 189 -4.89 16.17 4.61
N ARG A 190 -5.10 15.11 5.39
CA ARG A 190 -4.82 15.09 6.84
C ARG A 190 -3.36 14.81 7.20
N GLN A 191 -2.45 14.68 6.25
CA GLN A 191 -1.04 14.50 6.57
C GLN A 191 -0.36 15.81 6.99
N SER A 192 0.09 15.83 8.25
CA SER A 192 0.98 16.81 8.86
C SER A 192 2.48 16.55 8.62
N PHE A 193 2.87 15.47 7.94
CA PHE A 193 4.27 15.03 7.84
C PHE A 193 5.09 15.69 6.71
N ARG A 194 4.47 16.54 5.88
CA ARG A 194 5.19 17.27 4.81
C ARG A 194 5.72 18.63 5.24
N ALA A 195 5.53 19.01 6.51
CA ALA A 195 5.95 20.32 7.04
C ALA A 195 7.45 20.41 7.37
N ASN A 196 8.17 19.29 7.40
CA ASN A 196 9.63 19.27 7.62
C ASN A 196 10.34 18.92 6.32
N ARG A 197 10.25 19.81 5.32
CA ARG A 197 11.18 19.85 4.18
C ARG A 197 11.97 21.15 4.34
N VAL A 198 13.12 21.05 5.02
CA VAL A 198 14.20 22.05 5.00
C VAL A 198 15.27 21.51 4.07
#